data_AF-A0A0L0SE40-F1
#
_entry.id   AF-A0A0L0SE40-F1
#
_cell.length_a   1.000
_cell.length_b   1.000
_cell.length_c   1.000
_cell.angle_alpha   90.00
_cell.angle_beta   90.00
_cell.angle_gamma   90.00
#
_symmetry.space_group_name_H-M   'P 1'
#
loop_
_entity.id
_entity.type
_entity.pdbx_description
1 polymer ?
#
loop_
_entity_poly.entity_id
_entity_poly.type
_entity_poly.pdbx_seq_one_letter_code
_entity_poly.pdbx_strand_id
1 'polypeptide(L)'
;MSQTETTLLVGSHGYSKTMFIKLVQHFGVDTEVAKHLASSYGDRAWAVAALARATGKRWPLFGKRLAGPTYPYVEAEVRHAVRREYACTAVDVLARRTRLAFLNAQSAAEAIPRVIAIMQQELGWDDARCQAEYDTAMEFLKSMGLGMLPPRDGRRPVCGRCC
;
A
#
# COMPACT_ATOMS: atom_id res chain seq x y z
N MET A 1 -2.99 -27.33 29.14
CA MET A 1 -1.64 -27.13 28.56
C MET A 1 -1.78 -26.18 27.38
N SER A 2 -1.06 -25.05 27.38
CA SER A 2 -1.06 -24.10 26.26
C SER A 2 -0.36 -24.70 25.05
N GLN A 3 -1.04 -24.82 23.90
CA GLN A 3 -0.48 -25.39 22.66
C GLN A 3 0.08 -24.31 21.72
N THR A 4 0.56 -23.19 22.27
CA THR A 4 1.04 -22.06 21.47
C THR A 4 2.33 -22.34 20.71
N GLU A 5 3.06 -23.41 21.07
CA GLU A 5 4.29 -23.84 20.38
C GLU A 5 4.02 -24.49 19.01
N THR A 6 2.91 -25.23 18.87
CA THR A 6 2.54 -25.93 17.64
C THR A 6 1.51 -25.17 16.80
N THR A 7 0.95 -24.09 17.34
CA THR A 7 -0.06 -23.29 16.65
C THR A 7 0.61 -22.39 15.62
N LEU A 8 0.39 -22.69 14.34
CA LEU A 8 0.85 -21.86 13.23
C LEU A 8 0.16 -20.49 13.25
N LEU A 9 0.97 -19.43 13.12
CA LEU A 9 0.47 -18.06 12.99
C LEU A 9 -0.33 -17.87 11.70
N VAL A 10 -1.39 -17.08 11.76
CA VAL A 10 -2.22 -16.71 10.59
C VAL A 10 -1.35 -15.96 9.57
N GLY A 11 -1.14 -16.54 8.39
CA GLY A 11 -0.12 -16.03 7.46
C GLY A 11 0.83 -17.12 6.93
N SER A 12 1.11 -18.14 7.73
CA SER A 12 2.20 -19.08 7.46
C SER A 12 1.80 -20.35 6.70
N HIS A 13 0.50 -20.61 6.52
CA HIS A 13 0.04 -21.87 5.96
C HIS A 13 0.37 -21.95 4.46
N GLY A 14 1.28 -22.85 4.09
CA GLY A 14 1.63 -23.05 2.68
C GLY A 14 2.51 -21.95 2.08
N TYR A 15 3.11 -21.09 2.92
CA TYR A 15 4.13 -20.14 2.46
C TYR A 15 5.35 -20.85 1.86
N SER A 16 5.81 -20.37 0.72
CA SER A 16 7.05 -20.83 0.07
C SER A 16 7.76 -19.65 -0.58
N LYS A 17 9.09 -19.69 -0.64
CA LYS A 17 9.91 -18.65 -1.26
C LYS A 17 9.57 -18.42 -2.75
N THR A 18 8.96 -19.40 -3.41
CA THR A 18 8.53 -19.32 -4.82
C THR A 18 7.07 -18.90 -4.99
N MET A 19 6.34 -18.61 -3.91
CA MET A 19 4.91 -18.29 -3.96
C MET A 19 4.61 -17.05 -4.83
N PHE A 20 5.50 -16.06 -4.87
CA PHE A 20 5.32 -14.87 -5.70
C PHE A 20 5.18 -15.21 -7.20
N ILE A 21 5.81 -16.29 -7.68
CA ILE A 21 5.69 -16.75 -9.07
C ILE A 21 4.25 -17.13 -9.39
N LYS A 22 3.61 -17.87 -8.48
CA LYS A 22 2.21 -18.28 -8.62
C LYS A 22 1.26 -17.08 -8.60
N LEU A 23 1.55 -16.07 -7.76
CA LEU A 23 0.76 -14.83 -7.71
C LEU A 23 0.85 -14.03 -9.01
N VAL A 24 2.05 -13.91 -9.59
CA VAL A 24 2.24 -13.24 -10.89
C VAL A 24 1.49 -13.98 -12.00
N GLN A 25 1.56 -15.31 -12.02
CA GLN A 25 0.90 -16.12 -13.04
C GLN A 25 -0.64 -16.10 -12.94
N HIS A 26 -1.20 -16.14 -11.72
CA HIS A 26 -2.66 -16.14 -11.54
C HIS A 26 -3.29 -14.75 -11.64
N PHE A 27 -2.65 -13.72 -11.07
CA PHE A 27 -3.25 -12.39 -10.99
C PHE A 27 -2.61 -11.36 -11.93
N GLY A 28 -1.55 -11.69 -12.67
CA GLY A 28 -0.92 -10.74 -13.60
C GLY A 28 -0.42 -9.45 -12.94
N VAL A 29 -0.01 -9.55 -11.67
CA VAL A 29 0.58 -8.46 -10.88
C VAL A 29 2.08 -8.33 -11.17
N ASP A 30 2.64 -7.15 -10.91
CA ASP A 30 4.07 -6.91 -11.02
C ASP A 30 4.88 -7.82 -10.09
N THR A 31 6.08 -8.23 -10.49
CA THR A 31 6.94 -9.14 -9.73
C THR A 31 7.37 -8.56 -8.39
N GLU A 32 7.67 -7.26 -8.34
CA GLU A 32 8.06 -6.58 -7.10
C GLU A 32 6.88 -6.50 -6.12
N VAL A 33 5.67 -6.24 -6.62
CA VAL A 33 4.44 -6.26 -5.82
C VAL A 33 4.16 -7.68 -5.32
N ALA A 34 4.29 -8.70 -6.17
CA ALA A 34 4.05 -10.08 -5.78
C ALA A 34 5.02 -10.56 -4.70
N LYS A 35 6.31 -10.20 -4.80
CA LYS A 35 7.31 -10.48 -3.76
C LYS A 35 6.94 -9.77 -2.46
N HIS A 36 6.56 -8.49 -2.53
CA HIS A 36 6.12 -7.72 -1.37
C HIS A 36 4.95 -8.42 -0.67
N LEU A 37 3.87 -8.72 -1.42
CA LEU A 37 2.69 -9.38 -0.90
C LEU A 37 3.01 -10.73 -0.26
N ALA A 38 3.80 -11.56 -0.94
CA ALA A 38 4.19 -12.87 -0.40
C ALA A 38 5.01 -12.72 0.90
N SER A 39 5.93 -11.76 0.96
CA SER A 39 6.77 -11.54 2.15
C SER A 39 6.00 -10.94 3.33
N SER A 40 5.02 -10.08 3.07
CA SER A 40 4.28 -9.34 4.11
C SER A 40 3.03 -10.07 4.58
N TYR A 41 2.30 -10.72 3.69
CA TYR A 41 1.02 -11.37 3.99
C TYR A 41 1.08 -12.90 3.96
N GLY A 42 2.13 -13.50 3.39
CA GLY A 42 2.26 -14.95 3.28
C GLY A 42 1.09 -15.56 2.51
N ASP A 43 0.38 -16.49 3.13
CA ASP A 43 -0.81 -17.15 2.57
C ASP A 43 -1.95 -16.17 2.22
N ARG A 44 -2.10 -15.08 2.97
CA ARG A 44 -3.11 -14.04 2.76
C ARG A 44 -2.83 -13.21 1.52
N ALA A 45 -1.63 -13.29 0.93
CA ALA A 45 -1.30 -12.62 -0.32
C ALA A 45 -2.28 -12.98 -1.45
N TRP A 46 -2.82 -14.20 -1.45
CA TRP A 46 -3.87 -14.63 -2.38
C TRP A 46 -5.17 -13.83 -2.21
N ALA A 47 -5.59 -13.61 -0.96
CA ALA A 47 -6.78 -12.84 -0.65
C ALA A 47 -6.59 -11.35 -0.95
N VAL A 48 -5.38 -10.80 -0.78
CA VAL A 48 -5.06 -9.43 -1.18
C VAL A 48 -5.07 -9.31 -2.71
N ALA A 49 -4.39 -10.21 -3.41
CA ALA A 49 -4.30 -10.17 -4.87
C ALA A 49 -5.67 -10.35 -5.55
N ALA A 50 -6.58 -11.13 -4.95
CA ALA A 50 -7.96 -11.26 -5.42
C ALA A 50 -8.77 -9.96 -5.35
N LEU A 51 -8.41 -9.01 -4.48
CA LEU A 51 -9.04 -7.69 -4.38
C LEU A 51 -8.42 -6.66 -5.32
N ALA A 52 -7.39 -7.02 -6.07
CA ALA A 52 -6.72 -6.13 -6.99
C ALA A 52 -7.62 -5.79 -8.19
N ARG A 53 -7.79 -4.49 -8.45
CA ARG A 53 -8.51 -4.01 -9.64
C ARG A 53 -7.58 -3.99 -10.85
N ALA A 54 -8.20 -4.11 -12.03
CA ALA A 54 -7.49 -4.01 -13.30
C ALA A 54 -6.87 -2.61 -13.47
N THR A 55 -5.62 -2.57 -13.92
CA THR A 55 -4.87 -1.32 -14.11
C THR A 55 -5.18 -0.67 -15.47
N GLY A 56 -5.74 -1.42 -16.42
CA GLY A 56 -6.02 -0.95 -17.79
C GLY A 56 -4.78 -0.83 -18.68
N LYS A 57 -3.62 -1.34 -18.22
CA LYS A 57 -2.36 -1.38 -18.97
C LYS A 57 -2.14 -2.78 -19.54
N ARG A 58 -1.30 -2.89 -20.58
CA ARG A 58 -0.85 -4.19 -21.12
C ARG A 58 -0.15 -5.04 -20.05
N TRP A 59 0.63 -4.39 -19.19
CA TRP A 59 1.30 -4.98 -18.04
C TRP A 59 1.60 -3.87 -17.01
N PRO A 60 1.47 -4.10 -15.70
CA PRO A 60 0.75 -5.18 -15.04
C PRO A 60 -0.78 -5.10 -15.28
N LEU A 61 -1.44 -6.26 -15.36
CA LEU A 61 -2.87 -6.37 -15.63
C LEU A 61 -3.71 -5.91 -14.42
N PHE A 62 -3.28 -6.28 -13.23
CA PHE A 62 -3.93 -5.95 -11.96
C PHE A 62 -2.92 -5.36 -10.97
N GLY A 63 -3.42 -4.76 -9.89
CA GLY A 63 -2.58 -4.24 -8.81
C GLY A 63 -2.12 -2.81 -9.06
N LYS A 64 -3.09 -1.90 -9.17
CA LYS A 64 -2.82 -0.47 -9.22
C LYS A 64 -2.08 -0.03 -7.95
N ARG A 65 -0.92 0.61 -8.15
CA ARG A 65 -0.06 1.09 -7.06
C ARG A 65 -0.65 2.32 -6.38
N LEU A 66 -0.40 2.45 -5.08
CA LEU A 66 -0.89 3.55 -4.23
C LEU A 66 -0.07 4.83 -4.37
N ALA A 67 1.26 4.73 -4.34
CA ALA A 67 2.17 5.87 -4.27
C ALA A 67 3.30 5.72 -5.30
N GLY A 68 3.15 6.39 -6.44
CA GLY A 68 4.14 6.44 -7.51
C GLY A 68 4.59 5.06 -8.07
N PRO A 69 5.60 5.05 -8.96
CA PRO A 69 6.18 3.81 -9.49
C PRO A 69 7.22 3.18 -8.54
N THR A 70 7.66 3.91 -7.52
CA THR A 70 8.81 3.51 -6.68
C THR A 70 8.44 2.48 -5.62
N TYR A 71 7.23 2.54 -5.05
CA TYR A 71 6.85 1.69 -3.93
C TYR A 71 5.95 0.52 -4.39
N PRO A 72 6.10 -0.68 -3.80
CA PRO A 72 5.33 -1.87 -4.18
C PRO A 72 3.96 -1.99 -3.47
N TYR A 73 3.41 -0.89 -2.92
CA TYR A 73 2.11 -0.89 -2.25
C TYR A 73 0.97 -0.74 -3.24
N VAL A 74 -0.10 -1.52 -3.07
CA VAL A 74 -1.24 -1.56 -3.99
C VAL A 74 -2.56 -1.22 -3.33
N GLU A 75 -3.49 -0.66 -4.11
CA GLU A 75 -4.83 -0.30 -3.64
C GLU A 75 -5.59 -1.49 -3.01
N ALA A 76 -5.26 -2.72 -3.43
CA ALA A 76 -5.83 -3.95 -2.90
C ALA A 76 -5.50 -4.17 -1.42
N GLU A 77 -4.34 -3.72 -0.96
CA GLU A 77 -3.93 -3.82 0.45
C GLU A 77 -4.82 -2.96 1.34
N VAL A 78 -5.22 -1.77 0.88
CA VAL A 78 -6.14 -0.90 1.62
C VAL A 78 -7.49 -1.59 1.78
N ARG A 79 -8.03 -2.16 0.70
CA ARG A 79 -9.30 -2.91 0.76
C ARG A 79 -9.20 -4.12 1.68
N HIS A 80 -8.07 -4.83 1.63
CA HIS A 80 -7.84 -5.95 2.53
C HIS A 80 -7.75 -5.50 3.99
N ALA A 81 -7.03 -4.41 4.27
CA ALA A 81 -6.87 -3.86 5.60
C ALA A 81 -8.21 -3.45 6.22
N VAL A 82 -9.09 -2.81 5.45
CA VAL A 82 -10.44 -2.45 5.90
C VAL A 82 -11.27 -3.69 6.19
N ARG A 83 -11.31 -4.66 5.27
CA ARG A 83 -12.21 -5.82 5.36
C ARG A 83 -11.77 -6.90 6.35
N ARG A 84 -10.46 -7.13 6.49
CA ARG A 84 -9.90 -8.26 7.25
C ARG A 84 -9.01 -7.86 8.42
N GLU A 85 -8.48 -6.64 8.43
CA GLU A 85 -7.61 -6.15 9.50
C GLU A 85 -8.23 -5.02 10.34
N TYR A 86 -9.53 -4.75 10.12
CA TYR A 86 -10.33 -3.75 10.84
C TYR A 86 -9.68 -2.35 10.87
N ALA A 87 -9.04 -1.95 9.77
CA ALA A 87 -8.48 -0.62 9.64
C ALA A 87 -9.60 0.43 9.51
N CYS A 88 -9.76 1.25 10.54
CA CYS A 88 -10.84 2.26 10.64
C CYS A 88 -10.37 3.70 10.36
N THR A 89 -9.08 3.96 10.19
CA THR A 89 -8.54 5.30 9.94
C THR A 89 -7.50 5.31 8.83
N ALA A 90 -7.38 6.43 8.11
CA ALA A 90 -6.39 6.56 7.03
C ALA A 90 -4.94 6.47 7.55
N VAL A 91 -4.71 6.99 8.77
CA VAL A 91 -3.42 6.92 9.45
C VAL A 91 -3.01 5.48 9.76
N ASP A 92 -3.93 4.61 10.18
CA ASP A 92 -3.61 3.21 10.47
C ASP A 92 -3.08 2.47 9.23
N VAL A 93 -3.71 2.70 8.09
CA VAL A 93 -3.30 2.12 6.80
C VAL A 93 -1.92 2.62 6.37
N LEU A 94 -1.68 3.94 6.44
CA LEU A 94 -0.43 4.56 5.98
C LEU A 94 0.75 4.33 6.92
N ALA A 95 0.51 4.31 8.23
CA ALA A 95 1.57 4.20 9.23
C ALA A 95 1.88 2.74 9.60
N ARG A 96 0.85 1.89 9.82
CA ARG A 96 1.04 0.56 10.40
C ARG A 96 1.01 -0.56 9.35
N ARG A 97 0.14 -0.47 8.35
CA ARG A 97 -0.07 -1.55 7.36
C ARG A 97 0.88 -1.46 6.17
N THR A 98 1.02 -0.28 5.58
CA THR A 98 1.96 -0.05 4.48
C THR A 98 3.31 0.44 4.95
N ARG A 99 3.38 1.14 6.10
CA ARG A 99 4.58 1.83 6.61
C ARG A 99 5.12 2.90 5.64
N LEU A 100 4.32 3.32 4.66
CA LEU A 100 4.71 4.33 3.68
C LEU A 100 5.00 5.67 4.35
N ALA A 101 4.24 6.03 5.40
CA ALA A 101 4.45 7.24 6.18
C ALA A 101 5.86 7.33 6.80
N PHE A 102 6.45 6.19 7.15
CA PHE A 102 7.80 6.12 7.71
C PHE A 102 8.90 6.15 6.64
N LEU A 103 8.64 5.53 5.47
CA LEU A 103 9.61 5.50 4.37
C LEU A 103 9.71 6.84 3.63
N ASN A 104 8.57 7.47 3.34
CA ASN A 104 8.54 8.74 2.62
C ASN A 104 7.23 9.48 2.91
N ALA A 105 7.31 10.50 3.75
CA ALA A 105 6.16 11.33 4.12
C ALA A 105 5.52 12.04 2.90
N GLN A 106 6.30 12.47 1.90
CA GLN A 106 5.75 13.12 0.70
C GLN A 106 4.95 12.12 -0.16
N SER A 107 5.48 10.92 -0.40
CA SER A 107 4.76 9.89 -1.15
C SER A 107 3.55 9.37 -0.39
N ALA A 108 3.60 9.35 0.95
CA ALA A 108 2.43 9.10 1.77
C ALA A 108 1.37 10.19 1.60
N ALA A 109 1.75 11.47 1.58
CA ALA A 109 0.84 12.60 1.39
C ALA A 109 0.12 12.54 0.03
N GLU A 110 0.84 12.21 -1.05
CA GLU A 110 0.26 11.99 -2.38
C GLU A 110 -0.75 10.82 -2.40
N ALA A 111 -0.55 9.82 -1.54
CA ALA A 111 -1.43 8.64 -1.45
C ALA A 111 -2.67 8.86 -0.58
N ILE A 112 -2.68 9.86 0.34
CA ILE A 112 -3.81 10.11 1.25
C ILE A 112 -5.15 10.20 0.51
N PRO A 113 -5.32 11.06 -0.53
CA PRO A 113 -6.61 11.20 -1.20
C PRO A 113 -7.09 9.87 -1.79
N ARG A 114 -6.16 9.05 -2.29
CA ARG A 114 -6.51 7.77 -2.88
C ARG A 114 -6.91 6.73 -1.84
N VAL A 115 -6.22 6.70 -0.70
CA VAL A 115 -6.57 5.83 0.43
C VAL A 115 -7.96 6.19 0.95
N ILE A 116 -8.23 7.47 1.20
CA ILE A 116 -9.53 7.94 1.68
C ILE A 116 -10.64 7.60 0.70
N ALA A 117 -10.45 7.80 -0.61
CA ALA A 117 -11.44 7.43 -1.61
C ALA A 117 -11.75 5.92 -1.61
N ILE A 118 -10.76 5.05 -1.35
CA ILE A 118 -10.97 3.61 -1.23
C ILE A 118 -11.71 3.30 0.08
N MET A 119 -11.30 3.89 1.19
CA MET A 119 -11.95 3.68 2.49
C MET A 119 -13.39 4.19 2.50
N GLN A 120 -13.66 5.33 1.86
CA GLN A 120 -15.01 5.87 1.67
C GLN A 120 -15.91 4.86 0.94
N GLN A 121 -15.41 4.22 -0.13
CA GLN A 121 -16.16 3.19 -0.85
C GLN A 121 -16.46 1.94 -0.03
N GLU A 122 -15.57 1.57 0.90
CA GLU A 122 -15.70 0.34 1.70
C GLU A 122 -16.50 0.57 2.99
N LEU A 123 -16.38 1.75 3.61
CA LEU A 123 -17.00 2.09 4.90
C LEU A 123 -18.21 3.02 4.79
N GLY A 124 -18.47 3.57 3.60
CA GLY A 124 -19.62 4.47 3.37
C GLY A 124 -19.49 5.81 4.09
N TRP A 125 -18.28 6.37 4.18
CA TRP A 125 -18.05 7.66 4.82
C TRP A 125 -18.69 8.82 4.06
N ASP A 126 -19.18 9.80 4.82
CA ASP A 126 -19.60 11.08 4.28
C ASP A 126 -18.39 11.96 3.94
N ASP A 127 -18.63 13.01 3.16
CA ASP A 127 -17.55 13.91 2.73
C ASP A 127 -16.94 14.68 3.90
N ALA A 128 -17.74 14.96 4.95
CA ALA A 128 -17.26 15.58 6.18
C ALA A 128 -16.24 14.70 6.91
N ARG A 129 -16.52 13.40 7.06
CA ARG A 129 -15.58 12.43 7.63
C ARG A 129 -14.34 12.28 6.76
N CYS A 130 -14.50 12.24 5.44
CA CYS A 130 -13.36 12.16 4.52
C CYS A 130 -12.41 13.35 4.69
N GLN A 131 -12.95 14.56 4.83
CA GLN A 131 -12.16 15.76 5.09
C GLN A 131 -11.47 15.70 6.46
N ALA A 132 -12.19 15.30 7.52
CA ALA A 132 -11.61 15.16 8.85
C ALA A 132 -10.46 14.14 8.89
N GLU A 133 -10.60 13.00 8.20
CA GLU A 133 -9.54 12.00 8.08
C GLU A 133 -8.35 12.51 7.25
N TYR A 134 -8.61 13.32 6.21
CA TYR A 134 -7.56 13.96 5.43
C TYR A 134 -6.71 14.91 6.29
N ASP A 135 -7.37 15.78 7.05
CA ASP A 135 -6.69 16.76 7.90
C ASP A 135 -5.89 16.06 9.00
N THR A 136 -6.49 15.04 9.64
CA THR A 136 -5.82 14.20 10.65
C THR A 136 -4.60 13.47 10.07
N ALA A 137 -4.72 12.91 8.87
CA ALA A 137 -3.61 12.22 8.21
C ALA A 137 -2.48 13.18 7.82
N MET A 138 -2.81 14.38 7.34
CA MET A 138 -1.83 15.41 7.02
C MET A 138 -1.11 15.92 8.26
N GLU A 139 -1.84 16.11 9.37
CA GLU A 139 -1.24 16.48 10.66
C GLU A 139 -0.28 15.39 11.17
N PHE A 140 -0.69 14.12 11.07
CA PHE A 140 0.18 12.99 11.39
C PHE A 140 1.44 12.96 10.52
N LEU A 141 1.34 13.22 9.21
CA LEU A 141 2.54 13.25 8.36
C LEU A 141 3.47 14.44 8.68
N LYS A 142 2.94 15.57 9.15
CA LYS A 142 3.77 16.68 9.63
C LYS A 142 4.63 16.25 10.82
N SER A 143 4.08 15.50 11.77
CA SER A 143 4.86 14.99 12.91
C SER A 143 5.89 13.92 12.50
N MET A 144 5.67 13.24 11.38
CA MET A 144 6.59 12.25 10.79
C MET A 144 7.70 12.86 9.91
N GLY A 145 7.79 14.20 9.81
CA GLY A 145 8.89 14.89 9.12
C GLY A 145 8.56 15.45 7.73
N LEU A 146 7.28 15.51 7.33
CA LEU A 146 6.86 16.13 6.06
C LEU A 146 7.36 17.58 5.93
N GLY A 147 7.44 18.34 7.05
CA GLY A 147 7.95 19.71 7.07
C GLY A 147 9.47 19.84 6.95
N MET A 148 10.23 18.75 7.09
CA MET A 148 11.70 18.76 7.04
C MET A 148 12.27 18.29 5.69
N LEU A 149 11.42 17.80 4.78
CA LEU A 149 11.85 17.29 3.48
C LEU A 149 11.94 18.42 2.45
N PRO A 150 13.06 18.57 1.71
CA PRO A 150 13.13 19.54 0.62
C PRO A 150 12.07 19.22 -0.44
N PRO A 151 11.45 20.24 -1.08
CA PRO A 151 10.53 20.02 -2.17
C PRO A 151 11.25 19.28 -3.30
N ARG A 152 10.55 18.33 -3.95
CA ARG A 152 11.07 17.64 -5.14
C ARG A 152 11.24 18.67 -6.25
N ASP A 153 12.44 19.21 -6.39
CA ASP A 153 12.82 19.95 -7.58
C ASP A 153 12.75 19.01 -8.79
N GLY A 154 11.70 19.22 -9.59
CA GLY A 154 11.35 18.41 -10.74
C GLY A 154 12.08 18.81 -12.02
N ARG A 155 13.18 19.58 -11.98
CA ARG A 155 14.00 19.86 -13.16
C ARG A 155 15.48 20.03 -12.78
N ARG A 156 16.30 18.99 -12.95
CA ARG A 156 17.69 19.27 -13.30
C ARG A 156 17.66 19.91 -14.69
N PRO A 157 18.11 21.16 -14.91
CA PRO A 157 18.44 21.56 -16.25
C PRO A 157 19.51 20.59 -16.73
N VAL A 158 19.20 19.86 -17.81
CA VAL A 158 20.22 19.22 -18.63
C VAL A 158 21.29 20.27 -18.88
N CYS A 159 22.47 20.07 -18.29
CA CYS A 159 23.64 20.89 -18.57
C CYS A 159 23.99 20.65 -20.04
N GLY A 160 23.38 21.42 -20.93
CA GLY A 160 23.79 21.55 -22.30
C GLY A 160 25.09 22.34 -22.30
N ARG A 161 26.22 21.64 -22.18
CA ARG A 161 27.58 22.07 -22.57
C ARG A 161 28.56 20.91 -22.37
N CYS A 162 28.58 20.03 -23.37
CA CYS A 162 29.80 19.37 -23.81
C CYS A 162 29.89 19.65 -25.31
N CYS A 163 30.39 20.85 -25.64
CA CYS A 163 31.10 21.11 -26.88
C CYS A 163 32.58 21.01 -26.56
#